data_AF-A0A2E9A239-F1
#
_entry.id   AF-A0A2E9A239-F1
#
_cell.length_a   1.000
_cell.length_b   1.000
_cell.length_c   1.000
_cell.angle_alpha   90.00
_cell.angle_beta   90.00
_cell.angle_gamma   90.00
#
_symmetry.space_group_name_H-M   'P 1'
#
loop_
_entity.id
_entity.type
_entity.pdbx_description
1 polymer ?
#
loop_
_entity_poly.entity_id
_entity_poly.type
_entity_poly.pdbx_seq_one_letter_code
_entity_poly.pdbx_strand_id
1 'polypeptide(L)'
;MIKQYFKFLIIINKYIIILLQKTLKKMKKTNTLLVLFNIIFLMYYSFQLLVFTDEFAINNLGIFNHAIAGLSEIIGIIFLSLSISLFYVLKKNINGQLPLFLTVFLIQILILLNFIRYIFTDSPGETTIESIFLNMIIFLFGVIISGFFIFLNRKTLK
;
A
#
# COMPACT_ATOMS: atom_id res chain seq x y z
N MET A 1 11.31 55.99 -1.62
CA MET A 1 11.84 54.85 -2.40
C MET A 1 11.94 53.55 -1.58
N ILE A 2 12.59 53.54 -0.41
CA ILE A 2 12.83 52.32 0.41
C ILE A 2 11.54 51.63 0.93
N LYS A 3 10.53 52.40 1.37
CA LYS A 3 9.23 51.86 1.84
C LYS A 3 8.48 51.08 0.75
N GLN A 4 8.66 51.44 -0.52
CA GLN A 4 7.97 50.82 -1.65
C GLN A 4 8.59 49.45 -1.99
N TYR A 5 9.92 49.34 -1.90
CA TYR A 5 10.65 48.07 -1.98
C TYR A 5 10.27 47.10 -0.85
N PHE A 6 10.17 47.59 0.39
CA PHE A 6 9.74 46.75 1.52
C PHE A 6 8.31 46.20 1.33
N LYS A 7 7.40 47.04 0.84
CA LYS A 7 6.01 46.63 0.56
C LYS A 7 5.95 45.58 -0.55
N PHE A 8 6.79 45.72 -1.59
CA PHE A 8 6.91 44.76 -2.68
C PHE A 8 7.47 43.41 -2.21
N LEU A 9 8.51 43.42 -1.35
CA LEU A 9 9.11 42.21 -0.78
C LEU A 9 8.10 41.40 0.07
N ILE A 10 7.27 42.09 0.86
CA ILE A 10 6.22 41.45 1.68
C ILE A 10 5.16 40.78 0.80
N ILE A 11 4.78 41.40 -0.32
CA ILE A 11 3.79 40.83 -1.25
C ILE A 11 4.34 39.55 -1.90
N ILE A 12 5.59 39.57 -2.36
CA ILE A 12 6.24 38.39 -2.95
C ILE A 12 6.30 37.25 -1.93
N ASN A 13 6.74 37.53 -0.70
CA ASN A 13 6.83 36.50 0.34
C ASN A 13 5.46 35.86 0.65
N LYS A 14 4.39 36.67 0.68
CA LYS A 14 3.03 36.20 0.89
C LYS A 14 2.57 35.27 -0.24
N TYR A 15 2.87 35.59 -1.49
CA TYR A 15 2.54 34.74 -2.64
C TYR A 15 3.30 33.40 -2.61
N ILE A 16 4.59 33.43 -2.28
CA ILE A 16 5.42 32.22 -2.15
C ILE A 16 4.86 31.30 -1.05
N ILE A 17 4.48 31.86 0.11
CA ILE A 17 3.88 31.08 1.21
C ILE A 17 2.55 30.43 0.79
N ILE A 18 1.68 31.16 0.08
CA ILE A 18 0.40 30.62 -0.40
C ILE A 18 0.63 29.48 -1.40
N LEU A 19 1.58 29.65 -2.32
CA LEU A 19 1.94 28.62 -3.30
C LEU A 19 2.48 27.36 -2.60
N LEU A 20 3.37 27.54 -1.61
CA LEU A 20 3.90 26.46 -0.77
C LEU A 20 2.80 25.74 0.01
N GLN A 21 1.87 26.47 0.62
CA GLN A 21 0.75 25.85 1.33
C GLN A 21 -0.14 25.04 0.39
N LYS A 22 -0.35 25.52 -0.85
CA LYS A 22 -1.16 24.82 -1.87
C LYS A 22 -0.50 23.54 -2.35
N THR A 23 0.82 23.56 -2.59
CA THR A 23 1.59 22.37 -2.98
C THR A 23 1.70 21.37 -1.84
N LEU A 24 1.96 21.82 -0.61
CA LEU A 24 1.97 20.97 0.60
C LEU A 24 0.61 20.30 0.86
N LYS A 25 -0.49 21.05 0.71
CA LYS A 25 -1.85 20.50 0.87
C LYS A 25 -2.17 19.46 -0.20
N LYS A 26 -1.72 19.68 -1.45
CA LYS A 26 -1.85 18.71 -2.55
C LYS A 26 -1.08 17.42 -2.26
N MET A 27 0.19 17.53 -1.84
CA MET A 27 1.02 16.37 -1.49
C MET A 27 0.43 15.59 -0.30
N LYS A 28 -0.03 16.28 0.75
CA LYS A 28 -0.68 15.64 1.90
C LYS A 28 -1.93 14.85 1.49
N LYS A 29 -2.76 15.39 0.59
CA LYS A 29 -3.95 14.70 0.07
C LYS A 29 -3.59 13.47 -0.76
N THR A 30 -2.60 13.55 -1.63
CA THR A 30 -2.10 12.41 -2.41
C THR A 30 -1.55 11.30 -1.51
N ASN A 31 -0.80 11.67 -0.47
CA ASN A 31 -0.26 10.72 0.50
C ASN A 31 -1.35 9.97 1.26
N THR A 32 -2.36 10.69 1.76
CA THR A 32 -3.50 10.06 2.44
C THR A 32 -4.22 9.07 1.53
N LEU A 33 -4.40 9.40 0.24
CA LEU A 33 -5.05 8.51 -0.73
C LEU A 33 -4.24 7.22 -0.97
N LEU A 34 -2.91 7.32 -1.04
CA LEU A 34 -2.02 6.16 -1.24
C LEU A 34 -1.97 5.24 0.00
N VAL A 35 -2.02 5.81 1.21
CA VAL A 35 -2.14 5.01 2.45
C VAL A 35 -3.50 4.33 2.51
N LEU A 36 -4.57 5.04 2.17
CA LEU A 36 -5.93 4.48 2.12
C LEU A 36 -6.01 3.29 1.16
N PHE A 37 -5.35 3.39 -0.01
CA PHE A 37 -5.28 2.28 -0.96
C PHE A 37 -4.66 1.03 -0.34
N ASN A 38 -3.53 1.18 0.36
CA ASN A 38 -2.88 0.07 1.05
C ASN A 38 -3.75 -0.55 2.15
N ILE A 39 -4.50 0.27 2.90
CA ILE A 39 -5.47 -0.19 3.90
C ILE A 39 -6.55 -1.03 3.23
N ILE A 40 -7.17 -0.52 2.15
CA ILE A 40 -8.23 -1.24 1.42
C ILE A 40 -7.70 -2.56 0.86
N PHE A 41 -6.51 -2.55 0.27
CA PHE A 41 -5.86 -3.75 -0.27
C PHE A 41 -5.64 -4.82 0.82
N LEU A 42 -5.02 -4.43 1.95
CA LEU A 42 -4.75 -5.36 3.05
C LEU A 42 -6.05 -5.85 3.70
N MET A 43 -7.05 -4.98 3.86
CA MET A 43 -8.36 -5.39 4.37
C MET A 43 -9.06 -6.38 3.44
N TYR A 44 -9.01 -6.14 2.12
CA TYR A 44 -9.63 -7.03 1.15
C TYR A 44 -9.06 -8.46 1.29
N TYR A 45 -7.74 -8.61 1.23
CA TYR A 45 -7.13 -9.94 1.36
C TYR A 45 -7.29 -10.52 2.77
N SER A 46 -7.23 -9.70 3.83
CA SER A 46 -7.51 -10.15 5.19
C SER A 46 -8.92 -10.74 5.33
N PHE A 47 -9.92 -10.07 4.76
CA PHE A 47 -11.30 -10.53 4.78
C PHE A 47 -11.50 -11.82 3.99
N GLN A 48 -10.90 -11.91 2.79
CA GLN A 48 -10.90 -13.15 1.99
C GLN A 48 -10.28 -14.32 2.78
N LEU A 49 -9.17 -14.08 3.47
CA LEU A 49 -8.43 -15.11 4.21
C LEU A 49 -9.03 -15.51 5.56
N LEU A 50 -9.91 -14.69 6.15
CA LEU A 50 -10.51 -14.92 7.47
C LEU A 50 -11.97 -15.35 7.42
N VAL A 51 -12.72 -14.86 6.43
CA VAL A 51 -14.18 -15.08 6.33
C VAL A 51 -14.53 -16.03 5.19
N PHE A 52 -13.81 -15.94 4.07
CA PHE A 52 -14.01 -16.77 2.88
C PHE A 52 -12.82 -17.69 2.65
N THR A 53 -12.26 -18.25 3.72
CA THR A 53 -11.02 -19.04 3.67
C THR A 53 -11.14 -20.21 2.70
N ASP A 54 -12.28 -20.89 2.71
CA ASP A 54 -12.56 -22.06 1.89
C ASP A 54 -12.64 -21.67 0.41
N GLU A 55 -13.44 -20.64 0.09
CA GLU A 55 -13.58 -20.14 -1.28
C GLU A 55 -12.27 -19.55 -1.79
N PHE A 56 -11.53 -18.84 -0.94
CA PHE A 56 -10.22 -18.30 -1.29
C PHE A 56 -9.23 -19.43 -1.61
N ALA A 57 -9.14 -20.45 -0.75
CA ALA A 57 -8.25 -21.58 -0.95
C ALA A 57 -8.59 -22.36 -2.23
N ILE A 58 -9.87 -22.65 -2.47
CA ILE A 58 -10.29 -23.37 -3.68
C ILE A 58 -9.99 -22.53 -4.94
N ASN A 59 -10.34 -21.24 -4.96
CA ASN A 59 -10.21 -20.41 -6.16
C ASN A 59 -8.78 -19.95 -6.46
N ASN A 60 -7.89 -19.93 -5.46
CA ASN A 60 -6.52 -19.42 -5.62
C ASN A 60 -5.44 -20.50 -5.46
N LEU A 61 -5.69 -21.52 -4.64
CA LEU A 61 -4.74 -22.61 -4.37
C LEU A 61 -5.18 -23.95 -4.98
N GLY A 62 -6.47 -24.10 -5.33
CA GLY A 62 -7.02 -25.33 -5.93
C GLY A 62 -7.36 -26.44 -4.94
N ILE A 63 -6.89 -26.33 -3.69
CA ILE A 63 -7.10 -27.32 -2.63
C ILE A 63 -7.51 -26.59 -1.36
N PHE A 64 -8.45 -27.20 -0.62
CA PHE A 64 -8.76 -26.84 0.75
C PHE A 64 -8.44 -27.99 1.71
N ASN A 65 -7.71 -27.70 2.78
CA ASN A 65 -7.53 -28.59 3.93
C ASN A 65 -7.32 -27.77 5.21
N HIS A 66 -7.39 -28.42 6.38
CA HIS A 66 -7.26 -27.72 7.66
C HIS A 66 -5.91 -27.01 7.87
N ALA A 67 -4.82 -27.52 7.28
CA ALA A 67 -3.51 -26.86 7.37
C ALA A 67 -3.46 -25.57 6.54
N ILE A 68 -4.02 -25.60 5.34
CA ILE A 68 -4.16 -24.43 4.45
C ILE A 68 -5.09 -23.39 5.09
N ALA A 69 -6.18 -23.84 5.73
CA ALA A 69 -7.09 -22.96 6.44
C ALA A 69 -6.37 -22.22 7.58
N GLY A 70 -5.70 -22.96 8.47
CA GLY A 70 -4.95 -22.35 9.57
C GLY A 70 -3.83 -21.41 9.11
N LEU A 71 -3.11 -21.75 8.03
CA LEU A 71 -2.10 -20.86 7.45
C LEU A 71 -2.73 -19.59 6.87
N SER A 72 -3.85 -19.72 6.17
CA SER A 72 -4.59 -18.59 5.59
C SER A 72 -5.09 -17.64 6.67
N GLU A 73 -5.62 -18.17 7.78
CA GLU A 73 -6.05 -17.37 8.93
C GLU A 73 -4.90 -16.57 9.54
N ILE A 74 -3.73 -17.20 9.75
CA ILE A 74 -2.54 -16.51 10.27
C ILE A 74 -2.13 -15.36 9.34
N ILE A 75 -2.09 -15.60 8.03
CA ILE A 75 -1.76 -14.55 7.04
C ILE A 75 -2.83 -13.44 7.07
N GLY A 76 -4.11 -13.81 7.17
CA GLY A 76 -5.23 -12.89 7.29
C GLY A 76 -5.13 -11.99 8.52
N ILE A 77 -4.73 -12.54 9.68
CA ILE A 77 -4.46 -11.79 10.91
C ILE A 77 -3.28 -10.83 10.72
N ILE A 78 -2.20 -11.27 10.08
CA ILE A 78 -1.03 -10.41 9.79
C ILE A 78 -1.49 -9.22 8.94
N PHE A 79 -2.26 -9.45 7.86
CA PHE A 79 -2.77 -8.38 7.01
C PHE A 79 -3.73 -7.45 7.75
N LEU A 80 -4.60 -7.99 8.60
CA LEU A 80 -5.49 -7.20 9.44
C LEU A 80 -4.70 -6.28 10.38
N SER A 81 -3.69 -6.82 11.05
CA SER A 81 -2.85 -6.09 12.00
C SER A 81 -2.08 -4.95 11.32
N LEU A 82 -1.52 -5.21 10.12
CA LEU A 82 -0.85 -4.19 9.31
C LEU A 82 -1.83 -3.10 8.86
N SER A 83 -3.05 -3.47 8.47
CA SER A 83 -4.08 -2.51 8.08
C SER A 83 -4.50 -1.61 9.24
N ILE A 84 -4.71 -2.16 10.44
CA ILE A 84 -5.04 -1.40 11.65
C ILE A 84 -3.89 -0.43 12.00
N SER A 85 -2.64 -0.88 11.89
CA SER A 85 -1.46 -0.03 12.10
C SER A 85 -1.42 1.15 11.13
N LEU A 86 -1.69 0.91 9.84
CA LEU A 86 -1.80 1.97 8.83
C LEU A 86 -2.97 2.94 9.11
N PHE A 87 -4.09 2.43 9.62
CA PHE A 87 -5.20 3.28 10.03
C PHE A 87 -4.83 4.20 11.21
N TYR A 88 -4.02 3.71 12.15
CA TYR A 88 -3.50 4.52 13.26
C TYR A 88 -2.54 5.62 12.76
N VAL A 89 -1.69 5.29 11.79
CA VAL A 89 -0.82 6.23 11.06
C VAL A 89 -1.62 7.33 10.36
N LEU A 90 -2.81 7.06 9.83
CA LEU A 90 -3.67 8.11 9.26
C LEU A 90 -4.20 9.08 10.32
N LYS A 91 -4.51 8.60 11.52
CA LYS A 91 -5.07 9.41 12.61
C LYS A 91 -4.00 10.24 13.34
N LYS A 92 -2.75 9.76 13.40
CA LYS A 92 -1.67 10.41 14.15
C LYS A 92 -0.46 10.71 13.27
N ASN A 93 0.12 11.91 13.42
CA ASN A 93 1.42 12.22 12.84
C ASN A 93 2.54 11.52 13.65
N ILE A 94 2.72 10.23 13.41
CA ILE A 94 3.81 9.44 14.00
C ILE A 94 5.04 9.60 13.11
N ASN A 95 6.20 9.94 13.67
CA ASN A 95 7.44 10.01 12.90
C ASN A 95 8.07 8.61 12.75
N GLY A 96 8.92 8.38 11.75
CA GLY A 96 9.64 7.11 11.60
C GLY A 96 8.78 5.93 11.10
N GLN A 97 7.77 6.19 10.27
CA GLN A 97 6.87 5.16 9.73
C GLN A 97 7.47 4.36 8.56
N LEU A 98 8.66 4.74 8.08
CA LEU A 98 9.32 4.09 6.94
C LEU A 98 9.39 2.55 7.06
N PRO A 99 9.75 1.96 8.22
CA PRO A 99 9.79 0.50 8.36
C PRO A 99 8.44 -0.16 8.08
N LEU A 100 7.33 0.42 8.54
CA LEU A 100 5.98 -0.12 8.33
C LEU A 100 5.61 -0.17 6.84
N PHE A 101 5.81 0.95 6.14
CA PHE A 101 5.51 1.03 4.70
C PHE A 101 6.46 0.17 3.87
N LEU A 102 7.73 0.07 4.27
CA LEU A 102 8.69 -0.80 3.64
C LEU A 102 8.28 -2.27 3.78
N THR A 103 7.79 -2.69 4.96
CA THR A 103 7.28 -4.04 5.18
C THR A 103 6.11 -4.36 4.25
N VAL A 104 5.13 -3.47 4.14
CA VAL A 104 3.98 -3.64 3.23
C VAL A 104 4.46 -3.76 1.78
N PHE A 105 5.37 -2.88 1.36
CA PHE A 105 5.94 -2.89 0.02
C PHE A 105 6.71 -4.19 -0.29
N LEU A 106 7.52 -4.66 0.65
CA LEU A 106 8.30 -5.90 0.49
C LEU A 106 7.40 -7.13 0.41
N ILE A 107 6.36 -7.22 1.24
CA ILE A 107 5.36 -8.30 1.17
C ILE A 107 4.73 -8.32 -0.24
N GLN A 108 4.33 -7.16 -0.76
CA GLN A 108 3.73 -7.05 -2.09
C GLN A 108 4.69 -7.50 -3.20
N ILE A 109 5.98 -7.11 -3.12
CA ILE A 109 7.00 -7.55 -4.08
C ILE A 109 7.22 -9.06 -4.04
N LEU A 110 7.38 -9.62 -2.84
CA LEU A 110 7.69 -11.06 -2.69
C LEU A 110 6.54 -11.92 -3.22
N ILE A 111 5.29 -11.52 -2.96
CA ILE A 111 4.11 -12.21 -3.48
C ILE A 111 4.01 -12.04 -5.00
N LEU A 112 4.27 -10.84 -5.54
CA LEU A 112 4.30 -10.61 -6.99
C LEU A 112 5.33 -11.51 -7.69
N LEU A 113 6.55 -11.58 -7.16
CA LEU A 113 7.61 -12.45 -7.70
C LEU A 113 7.21 -13.92 -7.67
N ASN A 114 6.48 -14.34 -6.63
CA ASN A 114 5.96 -15.71 -6.52
C ASN A 114 4.93 -16.03 -7.62
N PHE A 115 4.00 -15.11 -7.92
CA PHE A 115 3.06 -15.31 -9.02
C PHE A 115 3.73 -15.30 -10.39
N ILE A 116 4.69 -14.38 -10.59
CA ILE A 116 5.52 -14.34 -11.80
C ILE A 116 6.23 -15.67 -12.02
N ARG A 117 6.81 -16.27 -10.96
CA ARG A 117 7.43 -17.59 -11.03
C ARG A 117 6.46 -18.63 -11.57
N TYR A 118 5.26 -18.74 -10.99
CA TYR A 118 4.28 -19.74 -11.42
C TYR A 118 3.86 -19.59 -12.87
N ILE A 119 3.70 -18.36 -13.36
CA ILE A 119 3.37 -18.08 -14.77
C ILE A 119 4.54 -18.47 -15.68
N PHE A 120 5.78 -18.10 -15.36
CA PHE A 120 6.93 -18.44 -16.20
C PHE A 120 7.24 -19.93 -16.25
N THR A 121 6.93 -20.66 -15.18
CA THR A 121 7.15 -22.11 -15.11
C THR A 121 5.99 -22.94 -15.62
N ASP A 122 4.88 -22.31 -16.07
CA ASP A 122 3.62 -22.97 -16.42
C ASP A 122 3.22 -24.06 -15.41
N SER A 123 3.35 -23.71 -14.12
CA SER A 123 3.15 -24.64 -13.01
C SER A 123 2.01 -24.14 -12.11
N PRO A 124 0.76 -24.15 -12.58
CA PRO A 124 -0.36 -23.66 -11.80
C PRO A 124 -0.73 -24.58 -10.63
N GLY A 125 -0.21 -25.81 -10.60
CA GLY A 125 -0.60 -26.81 -9.60
C GLY A 125 -2.08 -27.14 -9.77
N GLU A 126 -2.85 -26.90 -8.72
CA GLU A 126 -4.28 -27.24 -8.63
C GLU A 126 -5.19 -26.03 -8.91
N THR A 127 -4.60 -24.84 -9.07
CA THR A 127 -5.32 -23.63 -9.47
C THR A 127 -5.20 -23.42 -10.98
N THR A 128 -5.74 -22.30 -11.49
CA THR A 128 -5.66 -21.95 -12.91
C THR A 128 -4.64 -20.84 -13.16
N ILE A 129 -4.00 -20.86 -14.33
CA ILE A 129 -3.08 -19.80 -14.75
C ILE A 129 -3.79 -18.45 -14.79
N GLU A 130 -5.07 -18.41 -15.16
CA GLU A 130 -5.87 -17.18 -15.20
C GLU A 130 -6.04 -16.57 -13.80
N SER A 131 -6.29 -17.39 -12.77
CA SER A 131 -6.41 -16.94 -11.37
C SER A 131 -5.09 -16.38 -10.85
N ILE A 132 -3.98 -17.07 -11.13
CA ILE A 132 -2.62 -16.61 -10.79
C ILE A 132 -2.31 -15.28 -11.51
N PHE A 133 -2.65 -15.18 -12.78
CA PHE A 133 -2.41 -13.99 -13.60
C PHE A 133 -3.20 -12.78 -13.11
N LEU A 134 -4.48 -12.96 -12.75
CA LEU A 134 -5.28 -11.89 -12.17
C LEU A 134 -4.69 -11.38 -10.85
N ASN A 135 -4.31 -12.30 -9.94
CA ASN A 135 -3.66 -11.91 -8.68
C ASN A 135 -2.32 -11.21 -8.91
N MET A 136 -1.51 -11.67 -9.86
CA MET A 136 -0.27 -10.99 -10.26
C MET A 136 -0.53 -9.53 -10.65
N ILE A 137 -1.56 -9.26 -11.46
CA ILE A 137 -1.92 -7.89 -11.87
C ILE A 137 -2.27 -7.03 -10.65
N ILE A 138 -3.09 -7.54 -9.73
CA ILE A 138 -3.50 -6.80 -8.53
C ILE A 138 -2.27 -6.45 -7.67
N PHE A 139 -1.37 -7.42 -7.46
CA PHE A 139 -0.13 -7.19 -6.71
C PHE A 139 0.82 -6.24 -7.43
N LEU A 140 0.89 -6.27 -8.76
CA LEU A 140 1.68 -5.34 -9.57
C LEU A 140 1.21 -3.89 -9.35
N PHE A 141 -0.10 -3.65 -9.40
CA PHE A 141 -0.66 -2.32 -9.09
C PHE A 141 -0.34 -1.91 -7.65
N GLY A 142 -0.47 -2.83 -6.69
CA GLY A 142 -0.10 -2.58 -5.28
C GLY A 142 1.35 -2.13 -5.13
N VAL A 143 2.30 -2.85 -5.74
CA VAL A 143 3.74 -2.52 -5.71
C VAL A 143 3.99 -1.14 -6.30
N ILE A 144 3.42 -0.82 -7.47
CA ILE A 144 3.60 0.48 -8.11
C ILE A 144 3.13 1.62 -7.20
N ILE A 145 1.94 1.47 -6.62
CA ILE A 145 1.32 2.48 -5.75
C ILE A 145 2.15 2.68 -4.47
N SER A 146 2.54 1.58 -3.81
CA SER A 146 3.33 1.61 -2.58
C SER A 146 4.75 2.13 -2.81
N GLY A 147 5.39 1.72 -3.90
CA GLY A 147 6.72 2.21 -4.28
C GLY A 147 6.70 3.71 -4.57
N PHE A 148 5.70 4.18 -5.31
CA PHE A 148 5.50 5.61 -5.58
C PHE A 148 5.26 6.40 -4.29
N PHE A 149 4.46 5.87 -3.37
CA PHE A 149 4.22 6.49 -2.06
C PHE A 149 5.52 6.65 -1.26
N ILE A 150 6.30 5.58 -1.12
CA ILE A 150 7.57 5.61 -0.36
C ILE A 150 8.56 6.57 -1.02
N PHE A 151 8.66 6.57 -2.35
CA PHE A 151 9.58 7.43 -3.08
C PHE A 151 9.28 8.92 -2.83
N LEU A 152 8.02 9.33 -2.96
CA LEU A 152 7.60 10.71 -2.73
C LEU A 152 7.78 11.15 -1.26
N ASN A 153 7.66 10.21 -0.32
CA ASN A 153 7.61 10.50 1.11
C ASN A 153 8.86 10.07 1.89
N ARG A 154 9.95 9.72 1.19
CA ARG A 154 11.16 9.21 1.84
C ARG A 154 11.73 10.14 2.92
N LYS A 155 11.61 11.46 2.76
CA LYS A 155 12.11 12.44 3.74
C LYS A 155 11.20 12.61 4.95
N THR A 156 9.89 12.39 4.78
CA THR A 156 8.88 12.57 5.84
C THR A 156 8.65 11.29 6.64
N LEU A 157 8.96 10.13 6.05
CA LEU A 157 8.79 8.81 6.68
C LEU A 157 10.00 8.38 7.53
N LYS A 158 11.17 9.01 7.34
CA LYS A 158 12.36 8.83 8.20
C LYS A 158 12.08 9.32 9.62
#